data_AF-A0A3J4LK42-F1
#
_entry.id   AF-A0A3J4LK42-F1
#
_cell.length_a   1.000
_cell.length_b   1.000
_cell.length_c   1.000
_cell.angle_alpha   90.00
_cell.angle_beta   90.00
_cell.angle_gamma   90.00
#
_symmetry.space_group_name_H-M   'P 1'
#
loop_
_entity.id
_entity.type
_entity.pdbx_description
1 polymer ?
#
loop_
_entity_poly.entity_id
_entity_poly.type
_entity_poly.pdbx_seq_one_letter_code
_entity_poly.pdbx_strand_id
1 'polypeptide(L)'
;AGLAGYEDIPVNQLSAGQQRRVALARLWLTRAPLWILDEPFTAIDVNGVARLTQRMARHTEQGGIVILTTHQPVNVAPDKIRRIALTGGRAGQ
;
A
#
# COMPACT_ATOMS: atom_id res chain seq x y z
N ALA A 1 6.79 -1.71 19.35
CA ALA A 1 7.72 -0.57 19.30
C ALA A 1 7.35 0.33 18.13
N GLY A 2 7.08 1.61 18.39
CA GLY A 2 6.64 2.60 17.39
C GLY A 2 7.79 3.29 16.66
N LEU A 3 7.54 4.50 16.17
CA LEU A 3 8.55 5.41 15.60
C LEU A 3 9.01 6.51 16.59
N ALA A 4 8.48 6.51 17.82
CA ALA A 4 8.86 7.47 18.84
C ALA A 4 10.37 7.35 19.17
N GLY A 5 11.07 8.48 19.20
CA GLY A 5 12.54 8.57 19.36
C GLY A 5 13.33 8.49 18.05
N TYR A 6 12.67 8.43 16.90
CA TYR A 6 13.30 8.41 15.57
C TYR A 6 12.83 9.57 14.68
N GLU A 7 12.29 10.64 15.27
CA GLU A 7 11.63 11.74 14.58
C GLU A 7 12.59 12.50 13.65
N ASP A 8 13.84 12.70 14.09
CA ASP A 8 14.86 13.48 13.39
C ASP A 8 15.85 12.60 12.60
N ILE A 9 15.66 11.28 12.62
CA ILE A 9 16.57 10.34 11.94
C ILE A 9 16.20 10.27 10.44
N PRO A 10 17.16 10.50 9.53
CA PRO A 10 16.93 10.35 8.09
C PRO A 10 16.36 8.97 7.77
N VAL A 11 15.32 8.93 6.92
CA VAL A 11 14.58 7.69 6.62
C VAL A 11 15.51 6.57 6.11
N ASN A 12 16.54 6.89 5.35
CA ASN A 12 17.51 5.91 4.84
C ASN A 12 18.37 5.24 5.94
N GLN A 13 18.41 5.79 7.15
CA GLN A 13 19.11 5.22 8.32
C GLN A 13 18.20 4.37 9.21
N LEU A 14 16.89 4.39 8.96
CA LEU A 14 15.93 3.56 9.70
C LEU A 14 16.02 2.10 9.25
N SER A 15 15.72 1.17 10.15
CA SER A 15 15.52 -0.25 9.77
C SER A 15 14.40 -0.38 8.73
N ALA A 16 14.41 -1.45 7.93
CA ALA A 16 13.39 -1.68 6.90
C ALA A 16 11.95 -1.62 7.47
N GLY A 17 11.71 -2.19 8.67
CA GLY A 17 10.41 -2.13 9.32
C GLY A 17 10.00 -0.72 9.78
N GLN A 18 10.95 0.12 10.19
CA GLN A 18 10.69 1.52 10.53
C GLN A 18 10.45 2.36 9.27
N GLN A 19 11.25 2.20 8.22
CA GLN A 19 11.02 2.84 6.91
C GLN A 19 9.61 2.52 6.40
N ARG A 20 9.19 1.26 6.55
CA ARG A 20 7.84 0.81 6.20
C ARG A 20 6.76 1.52 7.02
N ARG A 21 6.94 1.62 8.34
CA ARG A 21 6.02 2.36 9.21
C ARG A 21 5.93 3.84 8.83
N VAL A 22 7.04 4.48 8.45
CA VAL A 22 7.04 5.86 7.95
C VAL A 22 6.26 5.96 6.65
N ALA A 23 6.49 5.05 5.69
CA ALA A 23 5.74 5.02 4.43
C ALA A 23 4.23 4.86 4.64
N LEU A 24 3.82 3.97 5.54
CA LEU A 24 2.40 3.82 5.92
C LEU A 24 1.88 5.09 6.62
N ALA A 25 2.63 5.69 7.55
CA ALA A 25 2.20 6.93 8.19
C ALA A 25 1.96 8.05 7.16
N ARG A 26 2.86 8.18 6.16
CA ARG A 26 2.69 9.12 5.03
C ARG A 26 1.41 8.83 4.24
N LEU A 27 1.12 7.56 3.96
CA LEU A 27 -0.12 7.17 3.29
C LEU A 27 -1.36 7.53 4.13
N TRP A 28 -1.31 7.39 5.46
CA TRP A 28 -2.46 7.71 6.33
C TRP A 28 -2.76 9.20 6.38
N LEU A 29 -1.73 10.03 6.26
CA LEU A 29 -1.83 11.49 6.31
C LEU A 29 -2.18 12.12 4.95
N THR A 30 -2.04 11.36 3.86
CA THR A 30 -2.35 11.90 2.53
C THR A 30 -3.85 12.12 2.33
N ARG A 31 -4.17 13.14 1.54
CA ARG A 31 -5.53 13.42 1.02
C ARG A 31 -5.59 13.25 -0.50
N ALA A 32 -4.55 12.69 -1.11
CA ALA A 32 -4.51 12.51 -2.56
C ALA A 32 -5.65 11.59 -3.02
N PRO A 33 -6.41 11.95 -4.07
CA PRO A 33 -7.51 11.13 -4.57
C PRO A 33 -7.02 9.84 -5.24
N LEU A 34 -5.81 9.83 -5.81
CA LEU A 34 -5.18 8.66 -6.43
C LEU A 34 -4.00 8.18 -5.59
N TRP A 35 -4.03 6.91 -5.18
CA TRP A 35 -2.92 6.23 -4.53
C TRP A 35 -2.29 5.23 -5.50
N ILE A 36 -0.97 5.30 -5.66
CA ILE A 36 -0.19 4.30 -6.41
C ILE A 36 0.72 3.63 -5.40
N LEU A 37 0.52 2.33 -5.21
CA LEU A 37 1.18 1.56 -4.17
C LEU A 37 1.95 0.39 -4.78
N ASP A 38 3.27 0.41 -4.63
CA ASP A 38 4.12 -0.67 -5.11
C ASP A 38 4.36 -1.71 -4.00
N GLU A 39 3.88 -2.94 -4.21
CA GLU A 39 3.94 -4.06 -3.26
C GLU A 39 3.60 -3.65 -1.82
N PRO A 40 2.41 -3.08 -1.55
CA PRO A 40 2.06 -2.47 -0.25
C PRO A 40 2.00 -3.46 0.92
N PHE A 41 1.89 -4.76 0.63
CA PHE A 41 1.79 -5.82 1.65
C PHE A 41 3.13 -6.42 2.07
N THR A 42 4.23 -6.04 1.43
CA THR A 42 5.55 -6.56 1.79
C THR A 42 5.97 -6.09 3.19
N ALA A 43 6.51 -7.02 3.97
CA ALA A 43 7.07 -6.79 5.31
C ALA A 43 6.11 -6.13 6.31
N ILE A 44 4.80 -6.34 6.18
CA ILE A 44 3.80 -6.02 7.20
C ILE A 44 3.18 -7.28 7.79
N ASP A 45 2.84 -7.22 9.07
CA ASP A 45 2.14 -8.31 9.77
C ASP A 45 0.67 -8.40 9.34
N VAL A 46 0.01 -9.50 9.73
CA VAL A 46 -1.40 -9.76 9.40
C VAL A 46 -2.32 -8.61 9.82
N ASN A 47 -2.05 -8.02 10.99
CA ASN A 47 -2.81 -6.88 11.49
C ASN A 47 -2.61 -5.63 10.62
N GLY A 48 -1.39 -5.39 10.14
CA GLY A 48 -1.03 -4.33 9.21
C GLY A 48 -1.71 -4.48 7.86
N VAL A 49 -1.74 -5.70 7.33
CA VAL A 49 -2.47 -6.03 6.10
C VAL A 49 -3.96 -5.69 6.26
N ALA A 50 -4.60 -6.13 7.35
CA ALA A 50 -6.01 -5.84 7.60
C ALA A 50 -6.30 -4.34 7.68
N ARG A 51 -5.48 -3.58 8.44
CA ARG A 51 -5.63 -2.12 8.54
C ARG A 51 -5.43 -1.40 7.20
N LEU A 52 -4.45 -1.83 6.40
CA LEU A 52 -4.18 -1.24 5.10
C LEU A 52 -5.32 -1.51 4.12
N THR A 53 -5.82 -2.74 4.07
CA THR A 53 -6.98 -3.10 3.24
C THR A 53 -8.22 -2.30 3.63
N GLN A 54 -8.51 -2.16 4.92
CA GLN A 54 -9.62 -1.33 5.40
C GLN A 54 -9.44 0.15 5.02
N ARG A 55 -8.21 0.67 5.10
CA ARG A 55 -7.90 2.06 4.74
C ARG A 55 -8.11 2.30 3.25
N MET A 56 -7.69 1.38 2.39
CA MET A 56 -7.91 1.45 0.95
C MET A 56 -9.40 1.37 0.59
N ALA A 57 -10.16 0.48 1.24
CA ALA A 57 -11.61 0.37 1.02
C ALA A 57 -12.33 1.67 1.39
N ARG A 58 -11.98 2.28 2.54
CA ARG A 58 -12.55 3.56 2.94
C ARG A 58 -12.19 4.69 1.96
N HIS A 59 -10.96 4.69 1.45
CA HIS A 59 -10.52 5.66 0.46
C HIS A 59 -11.35 5.58 -0.84
N THR A 60 -11.61 4.36 -1.33
CA THR A 60 -12.42 4.17 -2.54
C THR A 60 -13.90 4.47 -2.32
N GLU A 61 -14.45 4.16 -1.14
CA GLU A 61 -15.82 4.55 -0.75
C GLU A 61 -16.02 6.07 -0.72
N GLN A 62 -14.95 6.83 -0.50
CA GLN A 62 -14.96 8.31 -0.51
C GLN A 62 -14.70 8.90 -1.90
N GLY A 63 -14.73 8.09 -2.96
CA GLY A 63 -14.50 8.52 -4.34
C GLY A 63 -13.02 8.53 -4.76
N GLY A 64 -12.13 8.00 -3.92
CA GLY A 64 -10.72 7.81 -4.24
C GLY A 64 -10.45 6.61 -5.16
N ILE A 65 -9.24 6.56 -5.69
CA ILE A 65 -8.75 5.48 -6.54
C ILE A 65 -7.46 4.92 -5.93
N VAL A 66 -7.33 3.59 -5.92
CA VAL A 66 -6.10 2.90 -5.55
C VAL A 66 -5.64 2.03 -6.72
N ILE A 67 -4.42 2.24 -7.15
CA ILE A 67 -3.68 1.36 -8.05
C ILE A 67 -2.59 0.71 -7.21
N LEU A 68 -2.49 -0.61 -7.27
CA LEU A 68 -1.45 -1.33 -6.54
C LEU A 68 -0.89 -2.50 -7.33
N THR A 69 0.39 -2.78 -7.10
CA THR A 69 1.05 -4.02 -7.53
C THR A 69 1.12 -4.96 -6.33
N THR A 70 0.87 -6.25 -6.55
CA THR A 70 0.96 -7.25 -5.49
C THR A 70 1.04 -8.64 -6.11
N HIS A 71 1.87 -9.49 -5.53
CA HIS A 71 1.83 -10.94 -5.75
C HIS A 71 0.86 -11.67 -4.81
N GLN A 72 0.34 -10.98 -3.79
CA GLN A 72 -0.57 -11.52 -2.80
C GLN A 72 -2.04 -11.25 -3.17
N PRO A 73 -2.98 -12.15 -2.85
CA PRO A 73 -4.40 -11.93 -3.08
C PRO A 73 -4.92 -10.75 -2.24
N VAL A 74 -5.55 -9.80 -2.91
CA VAL A 74 -6.26 -8.69 -2.24
C VAL A 74 -7.68 -9.13 -1.91
N ASN A 75 -8.02 -9.17 -0.62
CA ASN A 75 -9.34 -9.52 -0.14
C ASN A 75 -10.28 -8.29 -0.17
N VAL A 76 -10.76 -7.95 -1.35
CA VAL A 76 -11.83 -6.96 -1.56
C VAL A 76 -12.88 -7.59 -2.45
N ALA A 77 -14.13 -7.14 -2.31
CA ALA A 77 -15.25 -7.62 -3.10
C ALA A 77 -14.90 -7.61 -4.61
N PRO A 78 -15.16 -8.70 -5.37
CA PRO A 78 -14.71 -8.83 -6.76
C PRO A 78 -15.19 -7.72 -7.70
N ASP A 79 -16.37 -7.18 -7.45
CA ASP A 79 -17.01 -6.07 -8.16
C ASP A 79 -16.28 -4.73 -7.95
N LYS A 80 -15.49 -4.60 -6.88
CA LYS A 80 -14.73 -3.40 -6.54
C LYS A 80 -13.26 -3.45 -6.99
N ILE A 81 -12.80 -4.56 -7.58
CA ILE A 81 -11.43 -4.70 -8.08
C ILE A 81 -11.42 -4.92 -9.59
N ARG A 82 -10.62 -4.11 -10.29
CA ARG A 82 -10.16 -4.43 -11.64
C ARG A 82 -8.76 -5.01 -11.58
N ARG A 83 -8.60 -6.28 -11.96
CA ARG A 83 -7.28 -6.92 -12.08
C ARG A 83 -6.75 -6.74 -13.50
N ILE A 84 -5.51 -6.29 -13.61
CA ILE A 84 -4.78 -6.19 -14.87
C ILE A 84 -3.57 -7.12 -14.74
N ALA A 85 -3.54 -8.17 -15.55
CA ALA A 85 -2.36 -9.01 -15.64
C ALA A 85 -1.36 -8.33 -16.58
N LEU A 86 -0.19 -7.97 -16.06
CA LEU A 86 0.93 -7.50 -16.86
C LEU A 86 1.64 -8.73 -17.44
N THR A 87 1.09 -9.28 -18.52
CA THR A 87 1.84 -10.24 -19.34
C THR A 87 2.88 -9.45 -20.13
N GLY A 88 4.16 -9.82 -20.00
CA GLY A 88 5.25 -9.20 -20.76
C GLY A 88 4.88 -9.16 -22.24
N GLY A 89 4.94 -7.97 -22.84
CA GLY A 89 4.50 -7.77 -24.20
C GLY A 89 5.19 -8.72 -25.17
N ARG A 90 4.43 -9.68 -25.70
CA ARG A 90 4.56 -10.09 -27.10
C ARG A 90 3.36 -9.51 -27.84
N ALA A 91 3.49 -8.24 -28.22
CA ALA A 91 2.79 -7.76 -29.40
C ALA A 91 3.41 -8.49 -30.59
N GLY A 92 2.65 -9.37 -31.25
CA GLY A 92 3.01 -9.99 -32.53
C GLY A 92 3.99 -11.17 -32.44
N GLN A 93 3.43 -12.38 -32.35
CA GLN A 93 3.68 -13.50 -33.26
C GLN A 93 2.68 -14.61 -32.96
#